data_AF-A0A963ME06-F1
#
_entry.id   AF-A0A963ME06-F1
#
_cell.length_a   1.000
_cell.length_b   1.000
_cell.length_c   1.000
_cell.angle_alpha   90.00
_cell.angle_beta   90.00
_cell.angle_gamma   90.00
#
_symmetry.space_group_name_H-M   'P 1'
#
loop_
_entity.id
_entity.type
_entity.pdbx_description
1 polymer ?
#
loop_
_entity_poly.entity_id
_entity_poly.type
_entity_poly.pdbx_seq_one_letter_code
_entity_poly.pdbx_strand_id
1 'polypeptide(L)'
;MARRAFLQRLGQLGVAGAAAPWAINLAAIGEAAAAISASDYKALVCIFLYGGNDNGNTVIPYDTSGHADYATVRGALALARSTLDATALSPALANGRQYALAPSLAPLKPLFDSKKLAVQLNVGPLIQPTTLAEYQARSVPLPPKLFSHNDQQSVWQSSQAEGSVRGWGGALGDLALSTNGNALFSCMSVTGNAVFLAGQTALAYQIGTGGPVAINGAVKDLFGSTTCRDTLRSLITQTRTQVLENEYNRITARAIDSQGALSSAIAGSDTKFDALLPATVNGTRQPLNQQLEMVARLIDARGAL
;
A
#
# COMPACT_ATOMS: atom_id res chain seq x y z
N MET A 1 13.35 -27.04 -9.06
CA MET A 1 11.93 -27.11 -8.62
C MET A 1 11.01 -26.16 -9.41
N ALA A 2 11.45 -24.95 -9.80
CA ALA A 2 10.66 -23.97 -10.58
C ALA A 2 10.03 -24.52 -11.88
N ARG A 3 10.77 -25.24 -12.72
CA ARG A 3 10.26 -25.77 -14.01
C ARG A 3 9.08 -26.74 -13.88
N ARG A 4 9.03 -27.55 -12.80
CA ARG A 4 7.94 -28.50 -12.57
C ARG A 4 6.68 -27.78 -12.05
N ALA A 5 6.87 -26.78 -11.18
CA ALA A 5 5.78 -25.92 -10.71
C ALA A 5 5.19 -25.08 -11.87
N PHE A 6 6.04 -24.55 -12.76
CA PHE A 6 5.63 -23.84 -13.97
C PHE A 6 4.75 -24.71 -14.89
N LEU A 7 5.19 -25.94 -15.19
CA LEU A 7 4.43 -26.85 -16.02
C LEU A 7 3.13 -27.33 -15.36
N GLN A 8 3.11 -27.49 -14.03
CA GLN A 8 1.89 -27.80 -13.28
C GLN A 8 0.88 -26.65 -13.31
N ARG A 9 1.35 -25.40 -13.16
CA ARG A 9 0.50 -24.20 -13.23
C ARG A 9 -0.02 -23.94 -14.65
N LEU A 10 0.81 -24.11 -15.67
CA LEU A 10 0.38 -24.08 -17.07
C LEU A 10 -0.66 -25.16 -17.38
N GLY A 11 -0.46 -26.37 -16.85
CA GLY A 11 -1.42 -27.48 -17.00
C GLY A 11 -2.79 -27.20 -16.38
N GLN A 12 -2.84 -26.47 -15.24
CA GLN A 12 -4.08 -26.04 -14.61
C GLN A 12 -4.80 -24.90 -15.36
N LEU A 13 -4.05 -24.11 -16.14
CA LEU A 13 -4.58 -22.96 -16.91
C LEU A 13 -5.06 -23.33 -18.32
N GLY A 14 -4.72 -24.51 -18.83
CA GLY A 14 -5.15 -25.00 -20.15
C GLY A 14 -6.67 -25.22 -20.32
N VAL A 15 -7.45 -25.13 -19.23
CA VAL A 15 -8.91 -25.32 -19.23
C VAL A 15 -9.68 -24.00 -19.37
N ALA A 16 -9.02 -22.84 -19.30
CA ALA A 16 -9.66 -21.53 -19.38
C ALA A 16 -9.47 -20.88 -20.77
N GLY A 17 -10.51 -20.94 -21.62
CA GLY A 17 -10.59 -20.17 -22.87
C GLY A 17 -10.52 -18.65 -22.63
N ALA A 18 -10.38 -17.87 -23.71
CA ALA A 18 -10.35 -16.38 -23.84
C ALA A 18 -9.45 -15.54 -22.91
N ALA A 19 -9.16 -15.98 -21.68
CA ALA A 19 -8.29 -15.34 -20.69
C ALA A 19 -6.86 -15.92 -20.69
N ALA A 20 -6.59 -16.96 -21.47
CA ALA A 20 -5.28 -17.62 -21.55
C ALA A 20 -4.10 -16.66 -21.80
N PRO A 21 -4.17 -15.65 -22.69
CA PRO A 21 -3.06 -14.71 -22.88
C PRO A 21 -2.77 -13.85 -21.64
N TRP A 22 -3.80 -13.48 -20.86
CA TRP A 22 -3.63 -12.68 -19.65
C TRP A 22 -3.11 -13.54 -18.49
N ALA A 23 -3.62 -14.76 -18.34
CA ALA A 23 -3.14 -15.73 -17.35
C ALA A 23 -1.69 -16.17 -17.61
N ILE A 24 -1.28 -16.32 -18.87
CA ILE A 24 0.12 -16.61 -19.24
C ILE A 24 1.02 -15.42 -18.93
N ASN A 25 0.58 -14.19 -19.21
CA ASN A 25 1.34 -12.99 -18.83
C ASN A 25 1.45 -12.85 -17.30
N LEU A 26 0.39 -13.10 -16.53
CA LEU A 26 0.46 -13.10 -15.05
C LEU A 26 1.32 -14.24 -14.51
N ALA A 27 1.24 -15.45 -15.08
CA ALA A 27 2.08 -16.57 -14.68
C ALA A 27 3.55 -16.31 -15.01
N ALA A 28 3.85 -15.68 -16.15
CA ALA A 28 5.19 -15.25 -16.52
C ALA A 28 5.71 -14.13 -15.62
N ILE A 29 4.86 -13.17 -15.22
CA ILE A 29 5.20 -12.14 -14.22
C ILE A 29 5.42 -12.77 -12.85
N GLY A 30 4.62 -13.76 -12.45
CA GLY A 30 4.77 -14.47 -11.18
C GLY A 30 6.05 -15.32 -11.11
N GLU A 31 6.43 -15.99 -12.20
CA GLU A 31 7.71 -16.69 -12.30
C GLU A 31 8.89 -15.71 -12.41
N ALA A 32 8.74 -14.59 -13.12
CA ALA A 32 9.74 -13.53 -13.15
C ALA A 32 9.95 -12.94 -11.76
N ALA A 33 8.88 -12.69 -11.00
CA ALA A 33 8.91 -12.22 -9.61
C ALA A 33 9.50 -13.25 -8.64
N ALA A 34 9.23 -14.54 -8.84
CA ALA A 34 9.84 -15.64 -8.07
C ALA A 34 11.32 -15.88 -8.44
N ALA A 35 11.73 -15.48 -9.65
CA ALA A 35 13.12 -15.47 -10.11
C ALA A 35 13.89 -14.20 -9.73
N ILE A 36 13.23 -13.22 -9.09
CA ILE A 36 13.91 -12.09 -8.47
C ILE A 36 14.65 -12.61 -7.23
N SER A 37 15.86 -13.12 -7.44
CA SER A 37 16.93 -12.99 -6.45
C SER A 37 17.43 -11.55 -6.50
N ALA A 38 16.59 -10.58 -6.11
CA ALA A 38 17.02 -9.21 -5.95
C ALA A 38 17.99 -9.18 -4.78
N SER A 39 19.26 -8.92 -5.07
CA SER A 39 20.23 -8.54 -4.04
C SER A 39 19.97 -7.11 -3.53
N ASP A 40 19.11 -6.35 -4.21
CA ASP A 40 18.73 -4.99 -3.85
C ASP A 40 17.38 -4.94 -3.13
N TYR A 41 17.30 -4.09 -2.11
CA TYR A 41 16.07 -3.94 -1.34
C TYR A 41 14.94 -3.33 -2.19
N LYS A 42 13.73 -3.89 -2.05
CA LYS A 42 12.50 -3.36 -2.62
C LYS A 42 11.45 -3.18 -1.53
N ALA A 43 10.76 -2.05 -1.56
CA ALA A 43 9.59 -1.78 -0.73
C ALA A 43 8.41 -1.40 -1.62
N LEU A 44 7.23 -1.93 -1.31
CA LEU A 44 5.96 -1.47 -1.87
C LEU A 44 5.26 -0.58 -0.85
N VAL A 45 5.06 0.70 -1.20
CA VAL A 45 4.35 1.66 -0.37
C VAL A 45 2.97 1.90 -0.96
N CYS A 46 1.92 1.57 -0.21
CA CYS A 46 0.54 1.85 -0.59
C CYS A 46 0.07 3.14 0.09
N ILE A 47 -0.28 4.15 -0.70
CA ILE A 47 -0.93 5.37 -0.22
C ILE A 47 -2.42 5.22 -0.50
N PHE A 48 -3.20 5.01 0.56
CA PHE A 48 -4.65 4.86 0.44
C PHE A 48 -5.36 6.09 0.99
N LEU A 49 -6.01 6.86 0.10
CA LEU A 49 -6.56 8.17 0.43
C LEU A 49 -8.02 8.15 0.91
N TYR A 50 -8.61 6.97 1.15
CA TYR A 50 -9.98 6.81 1.68
C TYR A 50 -11.06 7.65 0.96
N GLY A 51 -10.93 7.79 -0.37
CA GLY A 51 -11.84 8.59 -1.21
C GLY A 51 -11.42 10.06 -1.40
N GLY A 52 -10.35 10.51 -0.75
CA GLY A 52 -9.83 11.87 -0.85
C GLY A 52 -9.05 12.21 -2.13
N ASN A 53 -9.31 11.48 -3.24
CA ASN A 53 -8.65 11.75 -4.51
C ASN A 53 -9.68 11.95 -5.63
N ASP A 54 -9.73 13.17 -6.16
CA ASP A 54 -10.45 13.47 -7.39
C ASP A 54 -9.57 13.08 -8.59
N ASN A 55 -9.74 11.85 -9.07
CA ASN A 55 -8.93 11.33 -10.17
C ASN A 55 -9.11 12.15 -11.46
N GLY A 56 -10.29 12.76 -11.66
CA GLY A 56 -10.58 13.62 -12.81
C GLY A 56 -9.71 14.87 -12.85
N ASN A 57 -9.27 15.38 -11.70
CA ASN A 57 -8.33 16.50 -11.60
C ASN A 57 -6.94 16.06 -11.09
N THR A 58 -6.62 14.77 -11.19
CA THR A 58 -5.26 14.25 -10.94
C THR A 58 -4.55 14.00 -12.27
N VAL A 59 -5.21 13.25 -13.16
CA VAL A 59 -4.75 12.93 -14.52
C VAL A 59 -5.85 13.34 -15.49
N ILE A 60 -5.61 14.41 -16.23
CA ILE A 60 -6.62 15.13 -17.00
C ILE A 60 -6.41 14.84 -18.49
N PRO A 61 -7.46 14.49 -19.27
CA PRO A 61 -7.36 14.43 -20.71
C PRO A 61 -6.85 15.76 -21.29
N TYR A 62 -5.81 15.70 -22.12
CA TYR A 62 -5.14 16.87 -22.70
C TYR A 62 -5.30 16.95 -24.21
N ASP A 63 -5.58 15.85 -24.90
CA ASP A 63 -5.94 15.92 -26.32
C ASP A 63 -7.23 16.74 -26.53
N THR A 64 -7.37 17.37 -27.69
CA THR A 64 -8.44 18.37 -27.94
C THR A 64 -9.83 17.81 -27.68
N SER A 65 -10.12 16.60 -28.17
CA SER A 65 -11.42 15.95 -27.99
C SER A 65 -11.66 15.52 -26.54
N GLY A 66 -10.70 14.83 -25.92
CA GLY A 66 -10.85 14.32 -24.56
C GLY A 66 -10.93 15.45 -23.53
N HIS A 67 -10.20 16.55 -23.75
CA HIS A 67 -10.31 17.74 -22.90
C HIS A 67 -11.68 18.41 -23.03
N ALA A 68 -12.23 18.50 -24.25
CA ALA A 68 -13.57 19.05 -24.45
C ALA A 68 -14.63 18.22 -23.70
N ASP A 69 -14.60 16.89 -23.81
CA ASP A 69 -15.49 16.00 -23.07
C ASP A 69 -15.32 16.15 -21.55
N TYR A 70 -14.07 16.21 -21.09
CA TYR A 70 -13.75 16.48 -19.68
C TYR A 70 -14.36 17.82 -19.22
N ALA A 71 -14.20 18.89 -19.98
CA ALA A 71 -14.71 20.20 -19.64
C ALA A 71 -16.25 20.21 -19.56
N THR A 72 -16.93 19.54 -20.49
CA THR A 72 -18.39 19.39 -20.48
C THR A 72 -18.87 18.64 -19.23
N VAL A 73 -18.23 17.52 -18.87
CA VAL A 73 -18.64 16.71 -17.71
C VAL A 73 -18.32 17.40 -16.39
N ARG A 74 -17.22 18.15 -16.31
CA ARG A 74 -16.72 18.75 -15.06
C ARG A 74 -17.27 20.14 -14.78
N GLY A 75 -17.73 20.85 -15.80
CA GLY A 75 -18.27 22.20 -15.66
C GLY A 75 -17.29 23.14 -14.94
N ALA A 76 -17.74 23.75 -13.84
CA ALA A 76 -16.94 24.70 -13.07
C ALA A 76 -15.67 24.11 -12.43
N LEU A 77 -15.57 22.79 -12.31
CA LEU A 77 -14.38 22.10 -11.76
C LEU A 77 -13.31 21.81 -12.83
N ALA A 78 -13.59 22.10 -14.10
CA ALA A 78 -12.67 21.84 -15.19
C ALA A 78 -11.45 22.78 -15.14
N LEU A 79 -10.26 22.23 -15.30
CA LEU A 79 -9.07 23.03 -15.58
C LEU A 79 -8.98 23.36 -17.07
N ALA A 80 -8.70 24.63 -17.38
CA ALA A 80 -8.50 25.07 -18.76
C ALA A 80 -7.29 24.36 -19.38
N ARG A 81 -7.40 23.92 -20.63
CA ARG A 81 -6.37 23.11 -21.30
C ARG A 81 -4.98 23.77 -21.27
N SER A 82 -4.91 25.08 -21.49
CA SER A 82 -3.66 25.85 -21.48
C SER A 82 -2.94 25.82 -20.13
N THR A 83 -3.65 25.61 -19.01
CA THR A 83 -3.02 25.47 -17.69
C THR A 83 -2.26 24.15 -17.54
N LEU A 84 -2.50 23.19 -18.43
CA LEU A 84 -1.96 21.84 -18.39
C LEU A 84 -0.73 21.67 -19.30
N ASP A 85 -0.38 22.67 -20.11
CA ASP A 85 0.68 22.56 -21.13
C ASP A 85 2.02 22.15 -20.51
N ALA A 86 2.35 22.72 -19.36
CA ALA A 86 3.59 22.43 -18.63
C ALA A 86 3.64 21.00 -18.06
N THR A 87 2.50 20.34 -17.92
CA THR A 87 2.34 19.02 -17.28
C THR A 87 1.81 17.96 -18.22
N ALA A 88 1.76 18.24 -19.53
CA ALA A 88 1.42 17.27 -20.56
C ALA A 88 2.40 16.08 -20.53
N LEU A 89 1.82 14.88 -20.53
CA LEU A 89 2.55 13.61 -20.50
C LEU A 89 2.83 13.16 -21.94
N SER A 90 4.05 12.69 -22.18
CA SER A 90 4.54 12.29 -23.49
C SER A 90 5.31 10.96 -23.41
N PRO A 91 5.23 10.07 -24.41
CA PRO A 91 4.47 10.20 -25.66
C PRO A 91 2.96 10.10 -25.47
N ALA A 92 2.20 10.55 -26.46
CA ALA A 92 0.77 10.26 -26.55
C ALA A 92 0.53 8.74 -26.64
N LEU A 93 -0.62 8.31 -26.13
CA LEU A 93 -1.09 6.93 -26.24
C LEU A 93 -1.65 6.66 -27.63
N ALA A 94 -2.08 5.41 -27.86
CA ALA A 94 -2.74 5.00 -29.10
C ALA A 94 -3.91 5.94 -29.45
N ASN A 95 -4.12 6.14 -30.75
CA ASN A 95 -5.14 7.04 -31.32
C ASN A 95 -4.98 8.52 -30.94
N GLY A 96 -3.77 8.95 -30.57
CA GLY A 96 -3.48 10.35 -30.25
C GLY A 96 -4.01 10.82 -28.90
N ARG A 97 -4.48 9.90 -28.05
CA ARG A 97 -4.92 10.24 -26.69
C ARG A 97 -3.76 10.76 -25.87
N GLN A 98 -3.94 11.88 -25.20
CA GLN A 98 -2.90 12.48 -24.38
C GLN A 98 -3.50 12.93 -23.05
N TYR A 99 -2.69 12.84 -21.99
CA TYR A 99 -3.07 13.27 -20.66
C TYR A 99 -2.06 14.26 -20.12
N ALA A 100 -2.46 15.02 -19.11
CA ALA A 100 -1.60 15.90 -18.33
C ALA A 100 -1.85 15.67 -16.84
N LEU A 101 -0.85 15.95 -16.01
CA LEU A 101 -1.06 16.05 -14.57
C LEU A 101 -1.70 17.40 -14.24
N ALA A 102 -2.44 17.50 -13.14
CA ALA A 102 -2.83 18.82 -12.64
C ALA A 102 -1.61 19.71 -12.35
N PRO A 103 -1.73 21.05 -12.46
CA PRO A 103 -0.60 21.95 -12.24
C PRO A 103 0.05 21.81 -10.86
N SER A 104 -0.75 21.52 -9.82
CA SER A 104 -0.26 21.25 -8.45
C SER A 104 0.60 19.98 -8.36
N LEU A 105 0.51 19.08 -9.34
CA LEU A 105 1.30 17.85 -9.46
C LEU A 105 2.48 18.00 -10.43
N ALA A 106 2.79 19.21 -10.89
CA ALA A 106 3.96 19.48 -11.73
C ALA A 106 5.28 18.87 -11.21
N PRO A 107 5.56 18.82 -9.88
CA PRO A 107 6.75 18.15 -9.37
C PRO A 107 6.86 16.65 -9.69
N LEU A 108 5.75 15.97 -10.06
CA LEU A 108 5.76 14.57 -10.47
C LEU A 108 6.12 14.37 -11.94
N LYS A 109 6.01 15.41 -12.78
CA LYS A 109 6.28 15.30 -14.21
C LYS A 109 7.72 14.87 -14.51
N PRO A 110 8.77 15.41 -13.86
CA PRO A 110 10.14 14.91 -14.09
C PRO A 110 10.32 13.43 -13.78
N LEU A 111 9.55 12.87 -12.83
CA LEU A 111 9.56 11.42 -12.54
C LEU A 111 8.94 10.63 -13.69
N PHE A 112 7.88 11.14 -14.30
CA PHE A 112 7.27 10.53 -15.49
C PHE A 112 8.24 10.59 -16.69
N ASP A 113 8.79 11.76 -16.98
CA ASP A 113 9.70 11.98 -18.11
C ASP A 113 10.97 11.11 -17.99
N SER A 114 11.44 10.89 -16.76
CA SER A 114 12.56 10.00 -16.45
C SER A 114 12.19 8.52 -16.31
N LYS A 115 10.95 8.14 -16.63
CA LYS A 115 10.42 6.76 -16.59
C LYS A 115 10.44 6.11 -15.19
N LYS A 116 10.39 6.94 -14.14
CA LYS A 116 10.29 6.52 -12.73
C LYS A 116 8.86 6.57 -12.18
N LEU A 117 7.93 7.16 -12.93
CA LEU A 117 6.50 7.19 -12.66
C LEU A 117 5.73 6.68 -13.88
N ALA A 118 4.72 5.86 -13.64
CA ALA A 118 3.77 5.42 -14.65
C ALA A 118 2.34 5.63 -14.13
N VAL A 119 1.41 5.90 -15.05
CA VAL A 119 -0.01 6.04 -14.74
C VAL A 119 -0.74 4.84 -15.32
N GLN A 120 -1.51 4.14 -14.50
CA GLN A 120 -2.40 3.09 -14.96
C GLN A 120 -3.82 3.65 -15.08
N LEU A 121 -4.35 3.65 -16.30
CA LEU A 121 -5.70 4.11 -16.61
C LEU A 121 -6.71 2.96 -16.52
N ASN A 122 -7.98 3.30 -16.35
CA ASN A 122 -9.10 2.35 -16.32
C ASN A 122 -8.97 1.27 -15.23
N VAL A 123 -8.44 1.65 -14.07
CA VAL A 123 -8.35 0.74 -12.92
C VAL A 123 -9.60 0.88 -12.09
N GLY A 124 -10.24 -0.25 -11.81
CA GLY A 124 -11.42 -0.35 -10.97
C GLY A 124 -11.71 -1.81 -10.67
N PRO A 125 -12.56 -2.09 -9.67
CA PRO A 125 -13.02 -3.44 -9.42
C PRO A 125 -13.82 -3.91 -10.63
N LEU A 126 -13.37 -5.01 -11.23
CA LEU A 126 -13.99 -5.62 -12.39
C LEU A 126 -13.92 -7.13 -12.23
N ILE A 127 -15.06 -7.82 -12.42
CA ILE A 127 -15.11 -9.28 -12.37
C ILE A 127 -14.73 -9.86 -13.73
N GLN A 128 -15.26 -9.28 -14.80
CA GLN A 128 -14.97 -9.64 -16.17
C GLN A 128 -15.08 -8.41 -17.08
N PRO A 129 -14.52 -8.42 -18.30
CA PRO A 129 -14.77 -7.37 -19.28
C PRO A 129 -16.27 -7.13 -19.44
N THR A 130 -16.70 -5.87 -19.28
CA THR A 130 -18.12 -5.48 -19.27
C THR A 130 -18.28 -4.21 -20.10
N THR A 131 -19.20 -4.26 -21.07
CA THR A 131 -19.61 -3.10 -21.88
C THR A 131 -20.67 -2.26 -21.16
N LEU A 132 -20.88 -1.03 -21.62
CA LEU A 132 -21.93 -0.16 -21.09
C LEU A 132 -23.33 -0.77 -21.24
N ALA A 133 -23.61 -1.42 -22.38
CA ALA A 133 -24.90 -2.06 -22.63
C ALA A 133 -25.15 -3.23 -21.67
N GLU A 134 -24.15 -4.09 -21.45
CA GLU A 134 -24.25 -5.19 -20.48
C GLU A 134 -24.40 -4.69 -19.04
N TYR A 135 -23.69 -3.61 -18.69
CA TYR A 135 -23.83 -2.95 -17.40
C TYR A 135 -25.26 -2.43 -17.18
N GLN A 136 -25.81 -1.72 -18.17
CA GLN A 136 -27.18 -1.18 -18.11
C GLN A 136 -28.23 -2.29 -18.05
N ALA A 137 -28.04 -3.36 -18.83
CA ALA A 137 -28.93 -4.52 -18.87
C ALA A 137 -28.76 -5.45 -17.66
N ARG A 138 -27.69 -5.29 -16.86
CA ARG A 138 -27.27 -6.21 -15.79
C ARG A 138 -27.17 -7.67 -16.26
N SER A 139 -26.69 -7.86 -17.48
CA SER A 139 -26.63 -9.18 -18.13
C SER A 139 -25.37 -9.98 -17.82
N VAL A 140 -24.47 -9.43 -16.99
CA VAL A 140 -23.19 -10.03 -16.60
C VAL A 140 -22.94 -9.86 -15.09
N PRO A 141 -22.09 -10.69 -14.47
CA PRO A 141 -21.67 -10.47 -13.09
C PRO A 141 -20.99 -9.10 -12.92
N LEU A 142 -21.51 -8.30 -11.99
CA LEU A 142 -20.97 -6.99 -11.63
C LEU A 142 -20.37 -7.03 -10.22
N PRO A 143 -19.35 -6.20 -9.94
CA PRO A 143 -18.87 -6.03 -8.58
C PRO A 143 -20.02 -5.72 -7.60
N PRO A 144 -19.96 -6.25 -6.37
CA PRO A 144 -20.98 -5.99 -5.39
C PRO A 144 -21.02 -4.49 -5.06
N LYS A 145 -22.23 -3.97 -4.82
CA LYS A 145 -22.46 -2.64 -4.24
C LYS A 145 -21.66 -1.52 -4.94
N LEU A 146 -21.69 -1.51 -6.28
CA LEU A 146 -21.15 -0.39 -7.05
C LEU A 146 -21.73 0.93 -6.52
N PHE A 147 -20.89 1.97 -6.51
CA PHE A 147 -21.16 3.31 -5.94
C PHE A 147 -21.20 3.41 -4.40
N SER A 148 -21.07 2.31 -3.67
CA SER A 148 -21.00 2.32 -2.21
C SER A 148 -19.55 2.53 -1.73
N HIS A 149 -19.26 3.66 -1.09
CA HIS A 149 -17.88 4.02 -0.74
C HIS A 149 -17.18 2.99 0.17
N ASN A 150 -17.85 2.51 1.22
CA ASN A 150 -17.29 1.51 2.16
C ASN A 150 -17.06 0.16 1.47
N ASP A 151 -18.01 -0.31 0.66
CA ASP A 151 -17.87 -1.56 -0.08
C ASP A 151 -16.74 -1.48 -1.09
N GLN A 152 -16.67 -0.39 -1.87
CA GLN A 152 -15.61 -0.24 -2.87
C GLN A 152 -14.24 -0.13 -2.20
N GLN A 153 -14.11 0.57 -1.06
CA GLN A 153 -12.86 0.59 -0.29
C GLN A 153 -12.46 -0.83 0.17
N SER A 154 -13.41 -1.63 0.62
CA SER A 154 -13.16 -3.02 1.03
C SER A 154 -12.67 -3.87 -0.13
N VAL A 155 -13.31 -3.75 -1.31
CA VAL A 155 -12.90 -4.47 -2.52
C VAL A 155 -11.51 -4.04 -2.98
N TRP A 156 -11.15 -2.76 -2.88
CA TRP A 156 -9.80 -2.30 -3.22
C TRP A 156 -8.71 -2.83 -2.29
N GLN A 157 -9.01 -3.02 -1.01
CA GLN A 157 -8.05 -3.55 -0.05
C GLN A 157 -7.96 -5.09 -0.08
N SER A 158 -9.09 -5.76 -0.29
CA SER A 158 -9.23 -7.21 -0.07
C SER A 158 -9.57 -8.05 -1.29
N SER A 159 -9.95 -7.41 -2.40
CA SER A 159 -10.60 -8.06 -3.54
C SER A 159 -11.89 -8.79 -3.18
N GLN A 160 -12.46 -8.50 -2.00
CA GLN A 160 -13.69 -9.10 -1.48
C GLN A 160 -14.63 -8.01 -0.93
N ALA A 161 -15.87 -8.40 -0.63
CA ALA A 161 -16.86 -7.50 -0.06
C ALA A 161 -16.46 -7.03 1.35
N GLU A 162 -17.21 -6.04 1.86
CA GLU A 162 -17.07 -5.55 3.24
C GLU A 162 -17.09 -6.70 4.27
N GLY A 163 -16.22 -6.62 5.28
CA GLY A 163 -16.05 -7.64 6.31
C GLY A 163 -14.92 -8.65 6.03
N SER A 164 -14.23 -8.56 4.88
CA SER A 164 -13.02 -9.36 4.67
C SER A 164 -11.94 -9.04 5.71
N VAL A 165 -11.35 -10.10 6.27
CA VAL A 165 -10.23 -10.00 7.22
C VAL A 165 -8.87 -10.19 6.55
N ARG A 166 -8.84 -10.27 5.22
CA ARG A 166 -7.61 -10.52 4.44
C ARG A 166 -7.50 -9.59 3.24
N GLY A 167 -6.30 -9.09 3.03
CA GLY A 167 -5.92 -8.21 1.94
C GLY A 167 -5.05 -8.89 0.91
N TRP A 168 -5.09 -8.41 -0.33
CA TRP A 168 -4.20 -8.92 -1.38
C TRP A 168 -2.73 -8.50 -1.14
N GLY A 169 -2.48 -7.38 -0.47
CA GLY A 169 -1.13 -6.99 -0.03
C GLY A 169 -0.56 -7.93 1.04
N GLY A 170 -1.40 -8.39 1.97
CA GLY A 170 -1.04 -9.42 2.94
C GLY A 170 -0.75 -10.76 2.29
N ALA A 171 -1.48 -11.13 1.22
CA ALA A 171 -1.18 -12.31 0.43
C ALA A 171 0.18 -12.21 -0.30
N LEU A 172 0.58 -11.02 -0.76
CA LEU A 172 1.95 -10.78 -1.22
C LEU A 172 2.96 -10.91 -0.07
N GLY A 173 2.61 -10.38 1.11
CA GLY A 173 3.40 -10.53 2.34
C GLY A 173 3.67 -11.98 2.71
N ASP A 174 2.64 -12.84 2.65
CA ASP A 174 2.75 -14.29 2.93
C ASP A 174 3.82 -14.97 2.05
N LEU A 175 3.94 -14.56 0.78
CA LEU A 175 4.95 -15.08 -0.14
C LEU A 175 6.36 -14.58 0.20
N ALA A 176 6.48 -13.37 0.75
CA ALA A 176 7.74 -12.71 1.08
C ALA A 176 8.26 -12.99 2.49
N LEU A 177 7.48 -13.65 3.37
CA LEU A 177 7.87 -13.90 4.77
C LEU A 177 9.23 -14.60 4.89
N SER A 178 9.46 -15.63 4.06
CA SER A 178 10.69 -16.44 4.12
C SER A 178 11.92 -15.74 3.55
N THR A 179 11.74 -14.66 2.79
CA THR A 179 12.83 -13.89 2.18
C THR A 179 13.25 -12.69 3.02
N ASN A 180 12.49 -12.36 4.07
CA ASN A 180 12.80 -11.25 4.98
C ASN A 180 13.55 -11.76 6.22
N GLY A 181 14.56 -11.00 6.67
CA GLY A 181 15.34 -11.34 7.87
C GLY A 181 14.49 -11.42 9.13
N ASN A 182 13.46 -10.56 9.22
CA ASN A 182 12.43 -10.62 10.24
C ASN A 182 11.03 -10.58 9.63
N ALA A 183 10.35 -11.73 9.69
CA ALA A 183 8.99 -11.89 9.17
C ALA A 183 7.99 -10.88 9.77
N LEU A 184 8.21 -10.40 11.00
CA LEU A 184 7.31 -9.47 11.69
C LEU A 184 7.21 -8.11 11.01
N PHE A 185 8.28 -7.65 10.35
CA PHE A 185 8.33 -6.35 9.69
C PHE A 185 8.05 -6.42 8.18
N SER A 186 7.58 -7.57 7.69
CA SER A 186 7.23 -7.77 6.27
C SER A 186 6.07 -6.91 5.81
N CYS A 187 5.13 -6.64 6.72
CA CYS A 187 3.96 -5.79 6.47
C CYS A 187 3.85 -4.78 7.60
N MET A 188 3.93 -3.49 7.28
CA MET A 188 3.87 -2.41 8.26
C MET A 188 2.84 -1.35 7.85
N SER A 189 2.08 -0.86 8.83
CA SER A 189 1.09 0.21 8.64
C SER A 189 1.37 1.38 9.57
N VAL A 190 1.53 2.57 9.00
CA VAL A 190 1.75 3.84 9.72
C VAL A 190 0.43 4.51 10.12
N THR A 191 -0.70 4.01 9.63
CA THR A 191 -2.03 4.64 9.79
C THR A 191 -3.04 3.75 10.52
N GLY A 192 -2.58 2.72 11.23
CA GLY A 192 -3.43 1.79 11.99
C GLY A 192 -3.86 0.55 11.20
N ASN A 193 -5.05 0.02 11.48
CA ASN A 193 -5.55 -1.20 10.85
C ASN A 193 -5.73 -1.02 9.33
N ALA A 194 -5.03 -1.84 8.54
CA ALA A 194 -5.17 -1.89 7.10
C ALA A 194 -5.42 -3.34 6.67
N VAL A 195 -6.66 -3.66 6.27
CA VAL A 195 -7.02 -5.00 5.77
C VAL A 195 -6.13 -5.38 4.59
N PHE A 196 -5.77 -4.39 3.76
CA PHE A 196 -4.80 -4.56 2.66
C PHE A 196 -3.55 -5.37 3.03
N LEU A 197 -3.02 -5.18 4.24
CA LEU A 197 -1.79 -5.82 4.72
C LEU A 197 -2.02 -7.14 5.50
N ALA A 198 -3.26 -7.55 5.71
CA ALA A 198 -3.58 -8.76 6.47
C ALA A 198 -3.51 -10.00 5.59
N GLY A 199 -2.54 -10.89 5.82
CA GLY A 199 -2.38 -12.16 5.12
C GLY A 199 -3.01 -13.34 5.87
N GLN A 200 -2.73 -14.56 5.39
CA GLN A 200 -2.98 -15.80 6.13
C GLN A 200 -2.01 -15.93 7.32
N THR A 201 -0.76 -15.50 7.15
CA THR A 201 0.32 -15.59 8.16
C THR A 201 0.99 -14.24 8.39
N ALA A 202 1.15 -13.42 7.36
CA ALA A 202 1.63 -12.05 7.46
C ALA A 202 0.62 -11.21 8.24
N LEU A 203 1.07 -10.60 9.31
CA LEU A 203 0.30 -9.66 10.11
C LEU A 203 0.90 -8.27 9.97
N ALA A 204 0.04 -7.27 9.85
CA ALA A 204 0.49 -5.88 9.78
C ALA A 204 1.03 -5.43 11.15
N TYR A 205 2.33 -5.15 11.23
CA TYR A 205 2.88 -4.44 12.36
C TYR A 205 2.42 -2.98 12.32
N GLN A 206 1.86 -2.49 13.42
CA GLN A 206 1.28 -1.16 13.48
C GLN A 206 2.24 -0.18 14.15
N ILE A 207 2.42 0.96 13.51
CA ILE A 207 3.27 2.04 13.96
C ILE A 207 2.53 3.37 13.83
N GLY A 208 2.85 4.34 14.68
CA GLY A 208 2.37 5.70 14.52
C GLY A 208 3.39 6.57 13.76
N THR A 209 3.00 7.79 13.41
CA THR A 209 3.93 8.77 12.82
C THR A 209 5.09 9.14 13.76
N GLY A 210 4.93 8.92 15.07
CA GLY A 210 5.97 9.12 16.09
C GLY A 210 6.84 7.88 16.37
N GLY A 211 6.65 6.78 15.64
CA GLY A 211 7.38 5.53 15.86
C GLY A 211 6.52 4.44 16.53
N PRO A 212 7.13 3.32 16.94
CA PRO A 212 6.40 2.22 17.55
C PRO A 212 5.93 2.60 18.95
N VAL A 213 4.73 2.13 19.29
CA VAL A 213 4.08 2.46 20.57
C VAL A 213 4.61 1.55 21.66
N ALA A 214 5.20 2.12 22.70
CA ALA A 214 5.76 1.38 23.81
C ALA A 214 4.78 1.22 24.98
N ILE A 215 4.88 0.10 25.69
CA ILE A 215 4.32 -0.03 27.04
C ILE A 215 5.24 0.75 27.98
N ASN A 216 4.96 2.03 28.20
CA ASN A 216 5.88 2.96 28.89
C ASN A 216 6.45 2.39 30.19
N GLY A 217 5.62 1.79 31.06
CA GLY A 217 6.08 1.23 32.33
C GLY A 217 6.98 -0.01 32.21
N ALA A 218 7.05 -0.64 31.03
CA ALA A 218 7.91 -1.80 30.77
C ALA A 218 9.24 -1.42 30.08
N VAL A 219 9.38 -0.17 29.62
CA VAL A 219 10.57 0.30 28.88
C VAL A 219 11.20 1.56 29.46
N LYS A 220 10.46 2.37 30.23
CA LYS A 220 10.93 3.57 30.92
C LYS A 220 10.77 3.38 32.42
N ASP A 221 11.61 4.07 33.18
CA ASP A 221 11.57 4.02 34.64
C ASP A 221 10.21 4.46 35.17
N LEU A 222 9.57 3.58 35.94
CA LEU A 222 8.26 3.85 36.49
C LEU A 222 8.44 4.66 37.77
N PHE A 223 7.98 5.91 37.76
CA PHE A 223 8.23 6.88 38.82
C PHE A 223 9.73 7.04 39.18
N GLY A 224 10.61 6.93 38.17
CA GLY A 224 12.06 7.02 38.36
C GLY A 224 12.73 5.75 38.94
N SER A 225 11.99 4.64 39.06
CA SER A 225 12.52 3.37 39.55
C SER A 225 12.70 2.34 38.43
N THR A 226 13.95 1.96 38.20
CA THR A 226 14.33 0.84 37.31
C THR A 226 13.76 -0.49 37.81
N THR A 227 13.78 -0.72 39.13
CA THR A 227 13.21 -1.91 39.77
C THR A 227 11.71 -2.03 39.50
N CYS A 228 10.96 -0.93 39.56
CA CYS A 228 9.53 -0.95 39.27
C CYS A 228 9.26 -1.28 37.79
N ARG A 229 10.05 -0.72 36.87
CA ARG A 229 9.97 -1.04 35.44
C ARG A 229 10.26 -2.52 35.18
N ASP A 230 11.34 -3.05 35.75
CA ASP A 230 11.77 -4.43 35.53
C ASP A 230 10.79 -5.43 36.17
N THR A 231 10.21 -5.08 37.33
CA THR A 231 9.16 -5.86 37.99
C THR A 231 7.90 -5.90 37.13
N LEU A 232 7.43 -4.74 36.63
CA LEU A 232 6.25 -4.69 35.76
C LEU A 232 6.49 -5.50 34.48
N ARG A 233 7.66 -5.32 33.84
CA ARG A 233 8.03 -6.10 32.65
C ARG A 233 7.98 -7.60 32.93
N SER A 234 8.55 -8.06 34.05
CA SER A 234 8.49 -9.46 34.45
C SER A 234 7.04 -9.94 34.64
N LEU A 235 6.21 -9.17 35.35
CA LEU A 235 4.83 -9.53 35.64
C LEU A 235 3.99 -9.77 34.38
N ILE A 236 4.18 -8.94 33.34
CA ILE A 236 3.40 -8.98 32.09
C ILE A 236 4.02 -9.87 31.00
N THR A 237 5.15 -10.53 31.28
CA THR A 237 5.84 -11.41 30.33
C THR A 237 6.17 -12.80 30.86
N GLN A 238 6.03 -13.02 32.18
CA GLN A 238 6.31 -14.31 32.80
C GLN A 238 5.40 -15.44 32.29
N THR A 239 5.91 -16.66 32.26
CA THR A 239 5.14 -17.86 31.93
C THR A 239 4.03 -18.09 32.96
N ARG A 240 2.85 -18.51 32.48
CA ARG A 240 1.67 -18.77 33.30
C ARG A 240 1.09 -20.13 32.99
N THR A 241 0.44 -20.74 33.99
CA THR A 241 -0.24 -22.03 33.82
C THR A 241 -1.53 -21.88 33.01
N GLN A 242 -2.23 -20.75 33.16
CA GLN A 242 -3.47 -20.48 32.41
C GLN A 242 -3.10 -20.13 30.95
N VAL A 243 -3.70 -20.84 30.00
CA VAL A 243 -3.32 -20.79 28.58
C VAL A 243 -3.51 -19.42 27.93
N LEU A 244 -4.64 -18.73 28.20
CA LEU A 244 -4.93 -17.39 27.68
C LEU A 244 -3.99 -16.34 28.27
N GLU A 245 -3.71 -16.39 29.58
CA GLU A 245 -2.78 -15.51 30.26
C GLU A 245 -1.37 -15.71 29.73
N ASN A 246 -0.96 -16.98 29.55
CA ASN A 246 0.34 -17.31 28.99
C ASN A 246 0.48 -16.83 27.55
N GLU A 247 -0.56 -16.99 26.72
CA GLU A 247 -0.55 -16.49 25.34
C GLU A 247 -0.52 -14.96 25.31
N TYR A 248 -1.28 -14.29 26.18
CA TYR A 248 -1.26 -12.85 26.31
C TYR A 248 0.13 -12.33 26.72
N ASN A 249 0.78 -12.98 27.68
CA ASN A 249 2.14 -12.64 28.10
C ASN A 249 3.17 -12.89 26.99
N ARG A 250 3.01 -13.97 26.20
CA ARG A 250 3.85 -14.26 25.03
C ARG A 250 3.72 -13.17 23.95
N ILE A 251 2.48 -12.75 23.65
CA ILE A 251 2.21 -11.65 22.72
C ILE A 251 2.79 -10.34 23.25
N THR A 252 2.64 -10.07 24.55
CA THR A 252 3.17 -8.87 25.22
C THR A 252 4.69 -8.83 25.17
N ALA A 253 5.37 -9.94 25.47
CA ALA A 253 6.82 -10.04 25.37
C ALA A 253 7.30 -9.73 23.93
N ARG A 254 6.69 -10.39 22.93
CA ARG A 254 6.96 -10.13 21.51
C ARG A 254 6.73 -8.67 21.13
N ALA A 255 5.66 -8.05 21.62
CA ALA A 255 5.35 -6.64 21.36
C ALA A 255 6.43 -5.70 21.92
N ILE A 256 6.89 -5.95 23.14
CA ILE A 256 7.96 -5.14 23.75
C ILE A 256 9.28 -5.31 23.00
N ASP A 257 9.66 -6.55 22.65
CA ASP A 257 10.92 -6.82 21.97
C ASP A 257 10.94 -6.24 20.55
N SER A 258 9.85 -6.40 19.80
CA SER A 258 9.70 -5.81 18.47
C SER A 258 9.64 -4.28 18.47
N GLN A 259 8.98 -3.68 19.46
CA GLN A 259 9.00 -2.23 19.65
C GLN A 259 10.42 -1.73 19.92
N GLY A 260 11.17 -2.41 20.79
CA GLY A 260 12.57 -2.08 21.09
C GLY A 260 13.45 -2.17 19.84
N ALA A 261 13.39 -3.28 19.12
CA ALA A 261 14.14 -3.49 17.87
C ALA A 261 13.84 -2.39 16.84
N LEU A 262 12.55 -2.09 16.63
CA LEU A 262 12.14 -1.07 15.66
C LEU A 262 12.54 0.33 16.10
N SER A 263 12.37 0.68 17.38
CA SER A 263 12.82 1.96 17.93
C SER A 263 14.32 2.17 17.77
N SER A 264 15.13 1.16 18.06
CA SER A 264 16.58 1.22 17.87
C SER A 264 16.95 1.37 16.39
N ALA A 265 16.28 0.64 15.50
CA ALA A 265 16.55 0.70 14.06
C ALA A 265 16.26 2.10 13.47
N ILE A 266 15.12 2.71 13.81
CA ILE A 266 14.72 4.02 13.25
C ILE A 266 15.39 5.21 13.92
N ALA A 267 16.06 5.02 15.06
CA ALA A 267 16.78 6.08 15.76
C ALA A 267 17.92 6.67 14.90
N GLY A 268 18.58 5.82 14.11
CA GLY A 268 19.62 6.25 13.17
C GLY A 268 19.10 7.07 11.98
N SER A 269 17.78 7.16 11.80
CA SER A 269 17.12 7.93 10.75
C SER A 269 16.40 9.18 11.27
N ASP A 270 16.60 9.53 12.55
CA ASP A 270 15.93 10.67 13.16
C ASP A 270 16.31 11.97 12.44
N THR A 271 15.31 12.83 12.20
CA THR A 271 15.42 14.13 11.51
C THR A 271 15.91 14.13 10.05
N LYS A 272 16.34 12.98 9.50
CA LYS A 272 16.90 12.89 8.12
C LYS A 272 15.96 13.38 7.03
N PHE A 273 14.65 13.28 7.24
CA PHE A 273 13.62 13.57 6.24
C PHE A 273 12.80 14.82 6.56
N ASP A 274 13.05 15.52 7.67
CA ASP A 274 12.24 16.66 8.13
C ASP A 274 12.21 17.80 7.11
N ALA A 275 13.33 18.06 6.45
CA ALA A 275 13.43 19.08 5.42
C ALA A 275 12.63 18.72 4.15
N LEU A 276 12.54 17.42 3.82
CA LEU A 276 11.83 16.92 2.64
C LEU A 276 10.33 16.75 2.91
N LEU A 277 9.98 16.32 4.12
CA LEU A 277 8.63 15.97 4.54
C LEU A 277 8.28 16.73 5.83
N PRO A 278 8.22 18.08 5.78
CA PRO A 278 8.00 18.88 6.97
C PRO A 278 6.61 18.58 7.55
N ALA A 279 6.54 18.45 8.88
CA ALA A 279 5.29 18.23 9.61
C ALA A 279 4.28 19.38 9.44
N THR A 280 4.76 20.57 9.10
CA THR A 280 3.97 21.78 8.92
C THR A 280 4.48 22.58 7.71
N VAL A 281 3.56 23.08 6.89
CA VAL A 281 3.86 24.00 5.78
C VAL A 281 2.96 25.23 5.93
N ASN A 282 3.55 26.43 5.97
CA ASN A 282 2.83 27.71 6.16
C ASN A 282 1.88 27.67 7.37
N GLY A 283 2.34 27.15 8.51
CA GLY A 283 1.55 27.03 9.74
C GLY A 283 0.48 25.92 9.71
N THR A 284 0.30 25.21 8.59
CA THR A 284 -0.68 24.12 8.45
C THR A 284 -0.01 22.77 8.61
N ARG A 285 -0.54 21.95 9.53
CA ARG A 285 -0.07 20.57 9.74
C ARG A 285 -0.27 19.74 8.47
N GLN A 286 0.70 18.89 8.17
CA GLN A 286 0.71 18.00 7.01
C GLN A 286 0.72 16.51 7.44
N PRO A 287 -0.45 15.90 7.72
CA PRO A 287 -0.51 14.52 8.20
C PRO A 287 0.12 13.51 7.24
N LEU A 288 -0.04 13.70 5.93
CA LEU A 288 0.56 12.83 4.92
C LEU A 288 2.09 12.91 4.96
N ASN A 289 2.67 14.10 5.16
CA ASN A 289 4.12 14.23 5.28
C ASN A 289 4.63 13.44 6.48
N GLN A 290 3.98 13.54 7.64
CA GLN A 290 4.37 12.80 8.84
C GLN A 290 4.28 11.27 8.65
N GLN A 291 3.29 10.79 7.88
CA GLN A 291 3.17 9.37 7.53
C GLN A 291 4.29 8.94 6.58
N LEU A 292 4.54 9.69 5.51
CA LEU A 292 5.58 9.40 4.53
C LEU A 292 6.98 9.51 5.15
N GLU A 293 7.17 10.42 6.10
CA GLU A 293 8.44 10.57 6.83
C GLU A 293 8.74 9.30 7.60
N MET A 294 7.76 8.77 8.36
CA MET A 294 7.92 7.48 9.03
C MET A 294 8.16 6.33 8.04
N VAL A 295 7.47 6.27 6.91
CA VAL A 295 7.73 5.28 5.86
C VAL A 295 9.17 5.37 5.35
N ALA A 296 9.68 6.59 5.09
CA ALA A 296 11.05 6.82 4.64
C ALA A 296 12.07 6.37 5.70
N ARG A 297 11.80 6.67 6.98
CA ARG A 297 12.62 6.21 8.12
C ARG A 297 12.66 4.68 8.23
N LEU A 298 11.54 4.00 8.03
CA LEU A 298 11.47 2.53 8.02
C LEU A 298 12.30 1.94 6.87
N ILE A 299 12.22 2.54 5.68
CA ILE A 299 13.01 2.12 4.52
C ILE A 299 14.51 2.38 4.73
N ASP A 300 14.89 3.51 5.34
CA ASP A 300 16.29 3.81 5.68
C ASP A 300 16.84 2.81 6.71
N ALA A 301 16.05 2.50 7.74
CA ALA A 301 16.39 1.59 8.83
C ALA A 301 16.37 0.09 8.47
N ARG A 302 15.95 -0.26 7.24
CA ARG A 302 15.75 -1.64 6.78
C ARG A 302 16.91 -2.61 7.04
N GLY A 303 18.15 -2.13 7.07
CA GLY A 303 19.33 -2.99 7.27
C GLY A 303 19.49 -3.46 8.72
N ALA A 304 18.77 -2.83 9.66
CA ALA A 304 18.75 -3.15 11.08
C ALA A 304 17.46 -3.89 11.49
N LEU A 305 16.56 -4.19 10.54
CA LEU A 305 15.26 -4.86 10.75
C LEU A 305 15.25 -6.25 10.11
#